data_AF-A6DL90-F1
#
_entry.id   AF-A6DL90-F1
#
_cell.length_a   1.000
_cell.length_b   1.000
_cell.length_c   1.000
_cell.angle_alpha   90.00
_cell.angle_beta   90.00
_cell.angle_gamma   90.00
#
_symmetry.space_group_name_H-M   'P 1'
#
loop_
_entity.id
_entity.type
_entity.pdbx_description
1 polymer ?
#
loop_
_entity_poly.entity_id
_entity_poly.type
_entity_poly.pdbx_seq_one_letter_code
_entity_poly.pdbx_strand_id
1 'polypeptide(L)'
;MNYAGNFFCMNLAKDLVAKFAELMPKAEFVLQENTEPKDYHTTLSDLNAGRIDFFVWPKEDFPGSVEATYDYFIHEEATVVFMKGNQGFVNLRKAFSFPVSFVGAGPGEPEWITVEGLNYLKNCDVCFYDALVNPQILNHIGPETERKYVGKRGDSTSFDQGKINELIFNAVRDGHKVLRLKGGDAGILGRIQDEVDFLQEYELSWSISPGITAAQALAPCTGTYLTSRGVSDRVILTTARQAGGGLNQLMHFDRATLVIYMGILSIKKICSQLLEAGYPEDLPAMLAMNLGRSDCQELRGQLNTIAELAEENNLRPPGLVVFGDTAGIKSFPTYSPLLGRRVIVCGGSESAWQQEEKFLRYAGAKPVYIPNLDLYQDSDLRFPEYDDVIFLDARAVYAFQGMYKELHDEVTYLCLNEEVSVSFECLYGQQAQVTENSSLVGESLRQYLSRKYLDALSPQ
;
A
#
# COMPACT_ATOMS: atom_id res chain seq x y z
N MET A 1 26.32 37.19 -10.38
CA MET A 1 25.16 37.32 -11.31
C MET A 1 24.20 38.28 -10.66
N ASN A 2 23.66 39.23 -11.41
CA ASN A 2 22.74 40.21 -10.86
C ASN A 2 21.34 39.81 -11.34
N TYR A 3 20.44 39.54 -10.40
CA TYR A 3 19.06 39.15 -10.67
C TYR A 3 18.12 40.28 -10.30
N ALA A 4 17.27 40.73 -11.23
CA ALA A 4 16.22 41.70 -10.99
C ALA A 4 14.87 41.00 -10.78
N GLY A 5 14.19 41.29 -9.68
CA GLY A 5 12.87 40.73 -9.36
C GLY A 5 11.77 41.79 -9.31
N ASN A 6 10.54 41.41 -9.70
CA ASN A 6 9.34 42.23 -9.48
C ASN A 6 8.41 41.58 -8.44
N PHE A 7 7.76 42.38 -7.59
CA PHE A 7 7.05 41.90 -6.40
C PHE A 7 5.71 42.59 -6.22
N PHE A 8 4.68 41.79 -5.96
CA PHE A 8 3.35 42.30 -5.60
C PHE A 8 3.26 42.67 -4.10
N CYS A 9 3.94 41.92 -3.23
CA CYS A 9 3.98 42.16 -1.77
C CYS A 9 5.43 42.34 -1.28
N MET A 10 5.80 43.58 -0.93
CA MET A 10 7.19 43.94 -0.57
C MET A 10 7.69 43.32 0.74
N ASN A 11 6.81 42.90 1.65
CA ASN A 11 7.23 42.22 2.88
C ASN A 11 7.62 40.77 2.59
N LEU A 12 6.75 40.04 1.89
CA LEU A 12 7.01 38.66 1.44
C LEU A 12 8.28 38.58 0.55
N ALA A 13 8.47 39.59 -0.29
CA ALA A 13 9.63 39.75 -1.16
C ALA A 13 10.96 39.78 -0.39
N LYS A 14 11.04 40.60 0.66
CA LYS A 14 12.29 40.84 1.40
C LYS A 14 12.76 39.58 2.12
N ASP A 15 11.84 38.88 2.77
CA ASP A 15 12.15 37.66 3.50
C ASP A 15 12.64 36.55 2.55
N LEU A 16 11.97 36.39 1.40
CA LEU A 16 12.34 35.39 0.42
C LEU A 16 13.70 35.69 -0.24
N VAL A 17 13.96 36.94 -0.60
CA VAL A 17 15.24 37.34 -1.18
C VAL A 17 16.39 37.22 -0.18
N ALA A 18 16.15 37.46 1.12
CA ALA A 18 17.14 37.18 2.15
C ALA A 18 17.53 35.69 2.17
N LYS A 19 16.53 34.78 2.13
CA LYS A 19 16.77 33.33 2.02
C LYS A 19 17.52 32.96 0.73
N PHE A 20 17.21 33.61 -0.39
CA PHE A 20 17.92 33.39 -1.66
C PHE A 20 19.39 33.81 -1.59
N ALA A 21 19.68 34.95 -0.97
CA ALA A 21 21.04 35.44 -0.80
C ALA A 21 21.90 34.51 0.09
N GLU A 22 21.31 33.85 1.08
CA GLU A 22 21.99 32.83 1.89
C GLU A 22 22.38 31.59 1.07
N LEU A 23 21.49 31.12 0.20
CA LEU A 23 21.74 29.96 -0.66
C LEU A 23 22.64 30.29 -1.86
N MET A 24 22.65 31.55 -2.30
CA MET A 24 23.41 32.03 -3.46
C MET A 24 24.27 33.26 -3.10
N PRO A 25 25.32 33.10 -2.27
CA PRO A 25 26.09 34.24 -1.72
C PRO A 25 26.91 35.02 -2.77
N LYS A 26 27.02 34.51 -4.01
CA LYS A 26 27.69 35.17 -5.15
C LYS A 26 26.69 35.87 -6.09
N ALA A 27 25.40 35.81 -5.79
CA ALA A 27 24.35 36.47 -6.55
C ALA A 27 23.93 37.76 -5.84
N GLU A 28 23.65 38.79 -6.63
CA GLU A 28 23.10 40.06 -6.14
C GLU A 28 21.64 40.12 -6.58
N PHE A 29 20.71 40.36 -5.65
CA PHE A 29 19.28 40.45 -5.93
C PHE A 29 18.82 41.90 -5.82
N VAL A 30 18.25 42.43 -6.89
CA VAL A 30 17.73 43.79 -6.97
C VAL A 30 16.20 43.73 -6.96
N LEU A 31 15.59 44.32 -5.92
CA LEU A 31 14.15 44.42 -5.78
C LEU A 31 13.62 45.61 -6.58
N GLN A 32 12.69 45.39 -7.51
CA GLN A 32 11.90 46.44 -8.15
C GLN A 32 10.51 46.47 -7.52
N GLU A 33 10.16 47.59 -6.89
CA GLU A 33 8.84 47.83 -6.33
C GLU A 33 7.90 48.33 -7.43
N ASN A 34 6.79 47.62 -7.65
CA ASN A 34 5.69 48.12 -8.46
C ASN A 34 4.81 49.02 -7.58
N THR A 35 4.93 50.34 -7.72
CA THR A 35 4.10 51.32 -7.00
C THR A 35 2.63 51.32 -7.45
N GLU A 36 2.34 50.74 -8.62
CA GLU A 36 0.99 50.39 -9.08
C GLU A 36 0.99 48.89 -9.41
N PRO A 37 0.01 48.10 -8.94
CA PRO A 37 -0.01 46.66 -9.21
C PRO A 37 -0.17 46.42 -10.72
N LYS A 38 0.93 46.09 -11.40
CA LYS A 38 0.88 45.51 -12.74
C LYS A 38 0.12 44.19 -12.65
N ASP A 39 -0.77 43.93 -13.61
CA ASP A 39 -1.39 42.63 -13.70
C ASP A 39 -0.34 41.53 -14.01
N TYR A 40 -0.73 40.28 -13.75
CA TYR A 40 0.12 39.11 -13.93
C TYR A 40 0.67 39.00 -15.36
N HIS A 41 -0.15 39.32 -16.37
CA HIS A 41 0.23 39.26 -17.79
C HIS A 41 1.28 40.29 -18.18
N THR A 42 1.18 41.51 -17.65
CA THR A 42 2.17 42.58 -17.86
C THR A 42 3.50 42.20 -17.22
N THR A 43 3.46 41.58 -16.04
CA THR A 43 4.66 41.09 -15.35
C THR A 43 5.33 39.93 -16.11
N LEU A 44 4.54 39.02 -16.69
CA LEU A 44 5.06 38.00 -17.61
C LEU A 44 5.71 38.61 -18.86
N SER A 45 5.14 39.69 -19.40
CA SER A 45 5.74 40.40 -20.54
C SER A 45 7.11 41.00 -20.18
N ASP A 46 7.27 41.53 -18.97
CA ASP A 46 8.56 42.00 -18.44
C ASP A 46 9.59 40.86 -18.33
N LEU A 47 9.18 39.70 -17.82
CA LEU A 47 10.01 38.50 -17.71
C LEU A 47 10.44 38.00 -19.10
N ASN A 48 9.50 37.88 -20.04
CA ASN A 48 9.78 37.44 -21.41
C ASN A 48 10.69 38.40 -22.18
N ALA A 49 10.59 39.71 -21.90
CA ALA A 49 11.45 40.73 -22.49
C ALA A 49 12.85 40.79 -21.84
N GLY A 50 13.13 39.97 -20.81
CA GLY A 50 14.38 39.99 -20.06
C GLY A 50 14.60 41.26 -19.25
N ARG A 51 13.52 42.00 -18.92
CA ARG A 51 13.57 43.19 -18.05
C ARG A 51 13.74 42.81 -16.57
N ILE A 52 13.31 41.61 -16.23
CA ILE A 52 13.44 40.97 -14.92
C ILE A 52 13.84 39.50 -15.13
N ASP A 53 14.43 38.89 -14.12
CA ASP A 53 14.82 37.48 -14.11
C ASP A 53 13.76 36.57 -13.48
N PHE A 54 12.95 37.13 -12.58
CA PHE A 54 11.87 36.45 -11.88
C PHE A 54 10.85 37.46 -11.34
N PHE A 55 9.70 36.97 -10.91
CA PHE A 55 8.79 37.75 -10.08
C PHE A 55 8.15 36.89 -9.00
N VAL A 56 7.64 37.54 -7.96
CA VAL A 56 6.93 36.90 -6.85
C VAL A 56 5.49 37.35 -6.82
N TRP A 57 4.61 36.36 -6.72
CA TRP A 57 3.16 36.52 -6.67
C TRP A 57 2.60 35.90 -5.38
N PRO A 58 1.52 36.43 -4.79
CA PRO A 58 0.84 35.75 -3.68
C PRO A 58 0.29 34.41 -4.15
N LYS A 59 0.45 33.37 -3.31
CA LYS A 59 -0.06 32.02 -3.60
C LYS A 59 -1.56 32.02 -3.88
N GLU A 60 -2.34 32.75 -3.07
CA GLU A 60 -3.80 32.81 -3.18
C GLU A 60 -4.28 33.45 -4.50
N ASP A 61 -3.48 34.37 -5.06
CA ASP A 61 -3.79 35.10 -6.29
C ASP A 61 -3.10 34.50 -7.53
N PHE A 62 -2.40 33.38 -7.37
CA PHE A 62 -1.67 32.72 -8.46
C PHE A 62 -2.66 31.94 -9.35
N PRO A 63 -2.60 32.06 -10.70
CA PRO A 63 -3.53 31.40 -11.62
C PRO A 63 -3.44 29.86 -11.65
N GLY A 64 -2.63 29.25 -10.78
CA GLY A 64 -2.47 27.80 -10.62
C GLY A 64 -1.60 27.13 -11.70
N SER A 65 -1.20 27.85 -12.75
CA SER A 65 -0.30 27.32 -13.78
C SER A 65 0.42 28.43 -14.54
N VAL A 66 1.48 28.04 -15.27
CA VAL A 66 2.23 28.92 -16.17
C VAL A 66 2.33 28.28 -17.55
N GLU A 67 2.53 29.12 -18.58
CA GLU A 67 2.87 28.65 -19.92
C GLU A 67 4.19 27.85 -19.91
N ALA A 68 4.37 26.95 -20.87
CA ALA A 68 5.50 26.00 -20.92
C ALA A 68 6.90 26.66 -21.00
N THR A 69 6.96 27.95 -21.32
CA THR A 69 8.17 28.79 -21.34
C THR A 69 8.66 29.18 -19.95
N TYR A 70 7.80 29.11 -18.94
CA TYR A 70 8.11 29.50 -17.57
C TYR A 70 8.14 28.29 -16.64
N ASP A 71 8.83 28.47 -15.52
CA ASP A 71 8.82 27.55 -14.40
C ASP A 71 8.44 28.33 -13.13
N TYR A 72 7.97 27.61 -12.10
CA TYR A 72 7.62 28.20 -10.82
C TYR A 72 7.80 27.20 -9.69
N PHE A 73 7.91 27.75 -8.48
CA PHE A 73 7.75 27.02 -7.24
C PHE A 73 7.04 27.87 -6.21
N ILE A 74 6.32 27.21 -5.31
CA ILE A 74 5.64 27.83 -4.19
C ILE A 74 6.43 27.55 -2.91
N HIS A 75 6.68 28.60 -2.14
CA HIS A 75 7.27 28.51 -0.80
C HIS A 75 6.46 29.39 0.15
N GLU A 76 5.86 28.79 1.19
CA GLU A 76 4.93 29.47 2.10
C GLU A 76 3.79 30.16 1.29
N GLU A 77 3.64 31.48 1.41
CA GLU A 77 2.61 32.27 0.72
C GLU A 77 3.09 32.90 -0.60
N ALA A 78 4.29 32.53 -1.07
CA ALA A 78 4.93 33.11 -2.25
C ALA A 78 5.01 32.10 -3.40
N THR A 79 4.54 32.51 -4.57
CA THR A 79 4.84 31.84 -5.85
C THR A 79 5.94 32.59 -6.57
N VAL A 80 7.03 31.90 -6.87
CA VAL A 80 8.18 32.46 -7.60
C VAL A 80 8.14 31.97 -9.02
N VAL A 81 8.02 32.89 -9.98
CA VAL A 81 7.94 32.57 -11.42
C VAL A 81 9.19 33.08 -12.12
N PHE A 82 9.78 32.24 -12.97
CA PHE A 82 11.02 32.51 -13.68
C PHE A 82 11.07 31.83 -15.05
N MET A 83 12.03 32.22 -15.89
CA MET A 83 12.22 31.59 -17.21
C MET A 83 12.70 30.14 -17.06
N LYS A 84 12.04 29.20 -17.75
CA LYS A 84 12.44 27.79 -17.74
C LYS A 84 13.90 27.66 -18.21
N GLY A 85 14.71 26.88 -17.48
CA GLY A 85 16.13 26.67 -17.78
C GLY A 85 17.10 27.66 -17.09
N ASN A 86 16.61 28.63 -16.31
CA ASN A 86 17.49 29.44 -15.48
C ASN A 86 18.04 28.63 -14.29
N GLN A 87 19.29 28.14 -14.40
CA GLN A 87 19.90 27.22 -13.43
C GLN A 87 19.92 27.77 -11.98
N GLY A 88 20.06 29.09 -11.80
CA GLY A 88 20.03 29.70 -10.48
C GLY A 88 18.70 29.45 -9.78
N PHE A 89 17.59 29.69 -10.49
CA PHE A 89 16.25 29.47 -9.96
C PHE A 89 15.83 28.00 -9.93
N VAL A 90 16.37 27.15 -10.82
CA VAL A 90 16.20 25.69 -10.71
C VAL A 90 16.82 25.17 -9.41
N ASN A 91 18.03 25.64 -9.06
CA ASN A 91 18.67 25.28 -7.80
C ASN A 91 17.89 25.82 -6.58
N LEU A 92 17.33 27.02 -6.66
CA LEU A 92 16.47 27.57 -5.61
C LEU A 92 15.20 26.73 -5.46
N ARG A 93 14.48 26.42 -6.56
CA ARG A 93 13.32 25.50 -6.51
C ARG A 93 13.67 24.22 -5.80
N LYS A 94 14.78 23.58 -6.18
CA LYS A 94 15.23 22.33 -5.55
C LYS A 94 15.46 22.45 -4.04
N ALA A 95 15.90 23.61 -3.56
CA ALA A 95 16.14 23.88 -2.15
C ALA A 95 14.85 24.20 -1.36
N PHE A 96 13.86 24.81 -2.00
CA PHE A 96 12.60 25.20 -1.37
C PHE A 96 11.45 24.20 -1.56
N SER A 97 11.54 23.29 -2.53
CA SER A 97 10.57 22.21 -2.73
C SER A 97 10.87 21.00 -1.85
N PHE A 98 9.82 20.37 -1.33
CA PHE A 98 9.94 19.08 -0.65
C PHE A 98 10.34 17.97 -1.63
N PRO A 99 11.14 16.98 -1.19
CA PRO A 99 11.44 15.82 -2.02
C PRO A 99 10.21 14.92 -2.19
N VAL A 100 10.06 14.32 -3.38
CA VAL A 100 9.05 13.26 -3.60
C VAL A 100 9.47 12.01 -2.83
N SER A 101 8.60 11.52 -1.96
CA SER A 101 8.87 10.33 -1.15
C SER A 101 8.22 9.09 -1.77
N PHE A 102 9.01 8.18 -2.32
CA PHE A 102 8.54 6.89 -2.81
C PHE A 102 8.56 5.87 -1.67
N VAL A 103 7.40 5.33 -1.30
CA VAL A 103 7.26 4.47 -0.12
C VAL A 103 6.64 3.13 -0.51
N GLY A 104 7.29 2.04 -0.08
CA GLY A 104 6.72 0.70 -0.18
C GLY A 104 5.66 0.45 0.89
N ALA A 105 4.43 0.15 0.47
CA ALA A 105 3.29 -0.10 1.33
C ALA A 105 3.26 -1.51 1.94
N GLY A 106 4.14 -2.41 1.48
CA GLY A 106 4.01 -3.84 1.76
C GLY A 106 3.02 -4.54 0.81
N PRO A 107 2.97 -5.88 0.83
CA PRO A 107 2.24 -6.67 -0.16
C PRO A 107 0.73 -6.81 0.10
N GLY A 108 0.26 -6.48 1.31
CA GLY A 108 -1.15 -6.60 1.65
C GLY A 108 -1.49 -6.28 3.09
N GLU A 109 -0.74 -6.81 4.06
CA GLU A 109 -1.04 -6.60 5.48
C GLU A 109 -0.74 -5.14 5.89
N PRO A 110 -1.72 -4.39 6.42
CA PRO A 110 -1.51 -2.98 6.77
C PRO A 110 -0.35 -2.72 7.73
N GLU A 111 -0.10 -3.63 8.67
CA GLU A 111 1.00 -3.49 9.64
C GLU A 111 2.39 -3.80 9.05
N TRP A 112 2.47 -4.26 7.80
CA TRP A 112 3.76 -4.52 7.13
C TRP A 112 4.35 -3.29 6.45
N ILE A 113 3.66 -2.14 6.48
CA ILE A 113 4.31 -0.87 6.18
C ILE A 113 5.39 -0.57 7.23
N THR A 114 6.50 0.03 6.81
CA THR A 114 7.55 0.41 7.76
C THR A 114 7.09 1.57 8.64
N VAL A 115 7.71 1.72 9.82
CA VAL A 115 7.48 2.89 10.71
C VAL A 115 7.76 4.20 9.96
N GLU A 116 8.81 4.21 9.13
CA GLU A 116 9.13 5.34 8.25
C GLU A 116 8.01 5.61 7.24
N GLY A 117 7.51 4.58 6.54
CA GLY A 117 6.42 4.73 5.58
C GLY A 117 5.13 5.24 6.23
N LEU A 118 4.80 4.75 7.42
CA LEU A 118 3.67 5.24 8.21
C LEU A 118 3.83 6.71 8.60
N ASN A 119 5.05 7.15 8.94
CA ASN A 119 5.33 8.55 9.24
C ASN A 119 5.13 9.45 8.02
N TYR A 120 5.60 9.05 6.84
CA TYR A 120 5.34 9.81 5.61
C TYR A 120 3.85 9.91 5.31
N LEU A 121 3.13 8.81 5.47
CA LEU A 121 1.70 8.71 5.19
C LEU A 121 0.84 9.61 6.11
N LYS A 122 1.30 9.85 7.35
CA LYS A 122 0.66 10.79 8.30
C LYS A 122 0.97 12.26 8.04
N ASN A 123 2.08 12.57 7.37
CA ASN A 123 2.63 13.93 7.30
C ASN A 123 2.72 14.49 5.88
N CYS A 124 2.27 13.75 4.87
CA CYS A 124 2.22 14.23 3.49
C CYS A 124 0.97 15.10 3.23
N ASP A 125 1.09 16.01 2.28
CA ASP A 125 -0.02 16.86 1.86
C ASP A 125 -0.84 16.20 0.74
N VAL A 126 -0.17 15.39 -0.09
CA VAL A 126 -0.81 14.59 -1.14
C VAL A 126 -0.20 13.19 -1.21
N CYS A 127 -1.06 12.17 -1.28
CA CYS A 127 -0.69 10.76 -1.40
C CYS A 127 -1.19 10.18 -2.73
N PHE A 128 -0.24 9.88 -3.64
CA PHE A 128 -0.49 9.15 -4.88
C PHE A 128 -0.32 7.65 -4.66
N TYR A 129 -1.38 6.85 -4.78
CA TYR A 129 -1.34 5.40 -4.52
C TYR A 129 -1.82 4.56 -5.71
N ASP A 130 -1.25 3.36 -5.85
CA ASP A 130 -1.56 2.42 -6.93
C ASP A 130 -2.65 1.39 -6.56
N ALA A 131 -2.91 0.45 -7.47
CA ALA A 131 -3.97 -0.56 -7.33
C ALA A 131 -3.63 -1.69 -6.34
N LEU A 132 -2.34 -1.91 -6.04
CA LEU A 132 -1.86 -3.00 -5.19
C LEU A 132 -1.81 -2.61 -3.72
N VAL A 133 -1.78 -1.32 -3.41
CA VAL A 133 -1.88 -0.82 -2.03
C VAL A 133 -3.19 -1.33 -1.38
N ASN A 134 -3.09 -1.91 -0.19
CA ASN A 134 -4.27 -2.27 0.59
C ASN A 134 -4.99 -0.98 1.05
N PRO A 135 -6.29 -0.80 0.73
CA PRO A 135 -7.07 0.36 1.17
C PRO A 135 -7.02 0.62 2.68
N GLN A 136 -6.88 -0.41 3.52
CA GLN A 136 -6.78 -0.25 4.97
C GLN A 136 -5.57 0.59 5.40
N ILE A 137 -4.46 0.57 4.65
CA ILE A 137 -3.29 1.43 4.92
C ILE A 137 -3.65 2.90 4.78
N LEU A 138 -4.57 3.23 3.87
CA LEU A 138 -5.00 4.60 3.62
C LEU A 138 -5.81 5.19 4.79
N ASN A 139 -6.27 4.38 5.74
CA ASN A 139 -6.92 4.86 6.97
C ASN A 139 -5.95 5.61 7.90
N HIS A 140 -4.64 5.42 7.73
CA HIS A 140 -3.63 6.14 8.48
C HIS A 140 -3.27 7.50 7.88
N ILE A 141 -3.85 7.85 6.73
CA ILE A 141 -3.59 9.13 6.04
C ILE A 141 -4.12 10.28 6.90
N GLY A 142 -3.35 11.37 6.98
CA GLY A 142 -3.75 12.58 7.69
C GLY A 142 -5.11 13.12 7.21
N PRO A 143 -5.89 13.77 8.09
CA PRO A 143 -7.24 14.23 7.74
C PRO A 143 -7.26 15.26 6.61
N GLU A 144 -6.22 16.09 6.51
CA GLU A 144 -6.07 17.15 5.50
C GLU A 144 -5.32 16.70 4.23
N THR A 145 -4.87 15.44 4.19
CA THR A 145 -4.08 14.93 3.06
C THR A 145 -4.98 14.57 1.88
N GLU A 146 -4.66 15.09 0.69
CA GLU A 146 -5.34 14.74 -0.54
C GLU A 146 -4.94 13.32 -1.00
N ARG A 147 -5.94 12.47 -1.30
CA ARG A 147 -5.72 11.08 -1.75
C ARG A 147 -5.94 10.98 -3.27
N LYS A 148 -4.91 10.63 -4.02
CA LYS A 148 -4.96 10.49 -5.49
C LYS A 148 -4.71 9.04 -5.91
N TYR A 149 -5.77 8.36 -6.32
CA TYR A 149 -5.65 7.05 -6.94
C TYR A 149 -5.09 7.17 -8.36
N VAL A 150 -3.97 6.51 -8.63
CA VAL A 150 -3.30 6.51 -9.95
C VAL A 150 -3.06 5.08 -10.47
N GLY A 151 -3.70 4.08 -9.85
CA GLY A 151 -3.58 2.68 -10.21
C GLY A 151 -4.42 2.27 -11.42
N LYS A 152 -4.09 1.10 -11.99
CA LYS A 152 -4.85 0.44 -13.05
C LYS A 152 -5.75 -0.63 -12.43
N ARG A 153 -7.07 -0.44 -12.41
CA ARG A 153 -8.04 -1.54 -12.33
C ARG A 153 -8.70 -1.65 -13.70
N GLY A 154 -9.01 -2.88 -14.12
CA GLY A 154 -9.43 -3.25 -15.48
C GLY A 154 -10.30 -2.22 -16.22
N ASP A 155 -10.09 -2.17 -17.54
CA ASP A 155 -10.89 -1.54 -18.59
C ASP A 155 -11.25 -0.04 -18.49
N SER A 156 -10.75 0.69 -17.49
CA SER A 156 -10.92 2.16 -17.40
C SER A 156 -9.85 2.95 -18.17
N THR A 157 -10.25 4.10 -18.72
CA THR A 157 -9.39 5.05 -19.44
C THR A 157 -8.21 5.48 -18.56
N SER A 158 -7.05 4.95 -18.91
CA SER A 158 -5.78 4.98 -18.19
C SER A 158 -5.30 6.37 -17.76
N PHE A 159 -4.66 6.46 -16.59
CA PHE A 159 -3.53 7.37 -16.43
C PHE A 159 -2.33 6.78 -17.16
N ASP A 160 -1.92 7.46 -18.22
CA ASP A 160 -0.61 7.26 -18.82
C ASP A 160 0.47 7.53 -17.76
N GLN A 161 1.58 6.80 -17.80
CA GLN A 161 2.69 7.02 -16.87
C GLN A 161 3.16 8.48 -16.92
N GLY A 162 3.12 9.11 -18.11
CA GLY A 162 3.37 10.54 -18.27
C GLY A 162 2.45 11.43 -17.44
N LYS A 163 1.15 11.10 -17.34
CA LYS A 163 0.20 11.88 -16.52
C LYS A 163 0.48 11.74 -15.03
N ILE A 164 0.87 10.55 -14.55
CA ILE A 164 1.25 10.35 -13.15
C ILE A 164 2.47 11.22 -12.82
N ASN A 165 3.46 11.21 -13.71
CA ASN A 165 4.67 12.00 -13.59
C ASN A 165 4.36 13.51 -13.54
N GLU A 166 3.49 14.01 -14.42
CA GLU A 166 3.02 15.40 -14.42
C GLU A 166 2.28 15.77 -13.13
N LEU A 167 1.40 14.90 -12.63
CA LEU A 167 0.68 15.13 -11.38
C LEU A 167 1.62 15.25 -10.17
N ILE A 168 2.63 14.38 -10.09
CA ILE A 168 3.66 14.43 -9.04
C ILE A 168 4.45 15.73 -9.17
N PHE A 169 4.90 16.07 -10.37
CA PHE A 169 5.69 17.27 -10.63
C PHE A 169 4.96 18.56 -10.28
N ASN A 170 3.69 18.69 -10.68
CA ASN A 170 2.88 19.86 -10.37
C ASN A 170 2.68 19.98 -8.85
N ALA A 171 2.35 18.88 -8.17
CA ALA A 171 2.18 18.90 -6.72
C ALA A 171 3.45 19.37 -5.97
N VAL A 172 4.64 18.96 -6.42
CA VAL A 172 5.91 19.44 -5.85
C VAL A 172 6.10 20.94 -6.08
N ARG A 173 5.78 21.43 -7.28
CA ARG A 173 5.87 22.86 -7.62
C ARG A 173 4.89 23.71 -6.82
N ASP A 174 3.73 23.14 -6.50
CA ASP A 174 2.71 23.77 -5.65
C ASP A 174 3.10 23.77 -4.15
N GLY A 175 4.29 23.26 -3.82
CA GLY A 175 4.86 23.29 -2.47
C GLY A 175 4.37 22.15 -1.57
N HIS A 176 3.76 21.11 -2.13
CA HIS A 176 3.24 19.98 -1.36
C HIS A 176 4.32 18.96 -0.99
N LYS A 177 4.21 18.39 0.20
CA LYS A 177 4.88 17.15 0.60
C LYS A 177 4.24 15.97 -0.13
N VAL A 178 4.88 15.54 -1.21
CA VAL A 178 4.35 14.48 -2.07
C VAL A 178 4.78 13.10 -1.62
N LEU A 179 3.80 12.23 -1.35
CA LEU A 179 3.99 10.81 -1.10
C LEU A 179 3.54 9.99 -2.32
N ARG A 180 4.44 9.17 -2.86
CA ARG A 180 4.14 8.15 -3.87
C ARG A 180 4.15 6.76 -3.23
N LEU A 181 2.98 6.29 -2.84
CA LEU A 181 2.78 5.01 -2.16
C LEU A 181 2.63 3.88 -3.19
N LYS A 182 3.48 2.86 -3.10
CA LYS A 182 3.58 1.76 -4.07
C LYS A 182 3.36 0.42 -3.37
N GLY A 183 2.66 -0.52 -3.99
CA GLY A 183 2.47 -1.86 -3.44
C GLY A 183 3.79 -2.63 -3.31
N GLY A 184 3.98 -3.35 -2.20
CA GLY A 184 5.21 -4.11 -1.92
C GLY A 184 6.38 -3.22 -1.52
N ASP A 185 7.53 -3.43 -2.16
CA ASP A 185 8.73 -2.60 -2.02
C ASP A 185 8.86 -1.66 -3.23
N ALA A 186 9.28 -0.41 -2.99
CA ALA A 186 9.38 0.59 -4.06
C ALA A 186 10.54 0.32 -5.04
N GLY A 187 11.61 -0.35 -4.59
CA GLY A 187 12.81 -0.63 -5.39
C GLY A 187 12.81 -1.98 -6.13
N ILE A 188 12.06 -2.97 -5.64
CA ILE A 188 12.01 -4.32 -6.24
C ILE A 188 10.86 -4.39 -7.25
N LEU A 189 11.18 -4.36 -8.55
CA LEU A 189 10.23 -4.52 -9.66
C LEU A 189 9.07 -3.49 -9.68
N GLY A 190 9.18 -2.40 -8.90
CA GLY A 190 8.17 -1.35 -8.77
C GLY A 190 8.15 -0.31 -9.90
N ARG A 191 9.02 -0.47 -10.92
CA ARG A 191 9.17 0.43 -12.09
C ARG A 191 9.30 1.92 -11.72
N ILE A 192 9.96 2.20 -10.60
CA ILE A 192 10.22 3.55 -10.10
C ILE A 192 11.10 4.38 -11.06
N GLN A 193 11.93 3.74 -11.88
CA GLN A 193 12.87 4.45 -12.77
C GLN A 193 12.17 5.48 -13.67
N ASP A 194 11.03 5.12 -14.28
CA ASP A 194 10.29 6.02 -15.18
C ASP A 194 9.77 7.28 -14.44
N GLU A 195 9.44 7.17 -13.15
CA GLU A 195 9.01 8.29 -12.30
C GLU A 195 10.23 9.13 -11.87
N VAL A 196 11.33 8.47 -11.51
CA VAL A 196 12.59 9.13 -11.09
C VAL A 196 13.28 9.86 -12.23
N ASP A 197 13.37 9.27 -13.42
CA ASP A 197 13.98 9.89 -14.61
C ASP A 197 13.27 11.20 -14.96
N PHE A 198 11.93 11.20 -14.86
CA PHE A 198 11.14 12.41 -15.06
C PHE A 198 11.44 13.47 -14.00
N LEU A 199 11.50 13.11 -12.71
CA LEU A 199 11.87 14.06 -11.67
C LEU A 199 13.29 14.61 -11.86
N GLN A 200 14.22 13.79 -12.34
CA GLN A 200 15.59 14.20 -12.64
C GLN A 200 15.68 15.15 -13.83
N GLU A 201 14.84 14.99 -14.87
CA GLU A 201 14.74 15.95 -15.98
C GLU A 201 14.40 17.36 -15.50
N TYR A 202 13.59 17.46 -14.44
CA TYR A 202 13.24 18.71 -13.77
C TYR A 202 14.10 19.01 -12.53
N GLU A 203 15.18 18.28 -12.30
CA GLU A 203 16.08 18.46 -11.15
C GLU A 203 15.38 18.47 -9.77
N LEU A 204 14.26 17.78 -9.65
CA LEU A 204 13.54 17.65 -8.38
C LEU A 204 14.17 16.59 -7.48
N SER A 205 14.18 16.88 -6.19
CA SER A 205 14.66 15.95 -5.16
C SER A 205 13.66 14.83 -4.92
N TRP A 206 14.15 13.65 -4.57
CA TRP A 206 13.33 12.50 -4.23
C TRP A 206 14.06 11.57 -3.25
N SER A 207 13.28 10.72 -2.58
CA SER A 207 13.76 9.70 -1.64
C SER A 207 12.99 8.40 -1.81
N ILE A 208 13.58 7.29 -1.38
CA ILE A 208 12.93 5.97 -1.36
C ILE A 208 12.96 5.45 0.07
N SER A 209 11.79 5.12 0.61
CA SER A 209 11.66 4.32 1.84
C SER A 209 11.31 2.88 1.47
N PRO A 210 12.09 1.90 1.96
CA PRO A 210 11.87 0.50 1.63
C PRO A 210 10.54 -0.01 2.18
N GLY A 211 10.02 -1.07 1.56
CA GLY A 211 8.85 -1.80 2.01
C GLY A 211 9.10 -3.30 2.07
N ILE A 212 8.19 -4.04 2.70
CA ILE A 212 8.20 -5.49 2.64
C ILE A 212 7.80 -5.90 1.21
N THR A 213 8.64 -6.69 0.53
CA THR A 213 8.29 -7.19 -0.81
C THR A 213 7.41 -8.44 -0.71
N ALA A 214 6.63 -8.75 -1.73
CA ALA A 214 5.71 -9.90 -1.71
C ALA A 214 6.43 -11.23 -1.45
N ALA A 215 7.67 -11.39 -1.92
CA ALA A 215 8.46 -12.60 -1.65
C ALA A 215 8.71 -12.83 -0.15
N GLN A 216 8.93 -11.77 0.63
CA GLN A 216 9.13 -11.89 2.07
C GLN A 216 7.84 -12.34 2.80
N ALA A 217 6.67 -12.04 2.23
CA ALA A 217 5.39 -12.44 2.79
C ALA A 217 5.07 -13.94 2.60
N LEU A 218 5.83 -14.68 1.79
CA LEU A 218 5.66 -16.12 1.62
C LEU A 218 5.79 -16.85 2.96
N ALA A 219 6.82 -16.55 3.75
CA ALA A 219 7.04 -17.23 5.03
C ALA A 219 5.85 -17.07 6.00
N PRO A 220 5.40 -15.85 6.37
CA PRO A 220 4.28 -15.70 7.29
C PRO A 220 2.92 -16.11 6.70
N CYS A 221 2.74 -16.11 5.37
CA CYS A 221 1.45 -16.48 4.77
C CYS A 221 1.31 -17.97 4.45
N THR A 222 2.39 -18.63 4.05
CA THR A 222 2.35 -19.99 3.48
C THR A 222 3.24 -20.97 4.23
N GLY A 223 4.08 -20.50 5.15
CA GLY A 223 5.09 -21.33 5.82
C GLY A 223 6.25 -21.69 4.91
N THR A 224 6.37 -21.05 3.73
CA THR A 224 7.47 -21.29 2.79
C THR A 224 8.59 -20.31 3.06
N TYR A 225 9.72 -20.81 3.57
CA TYR A 225 10.94 -20.02 3.67
C TYR A 225 11.65 -19.94 2.32
N LEU A 226 12.14 -18.76 1.96
CA LEU A 226 12.88 -18.55 0.71
C LEU A 226 14.26 -19.21 0.70
N THR A 227 14.83 -19.47 1.88
CA THR A 227 16.09 -20.21 2.03
C THR A 227 15.91 -21.23 3.15
N SER A 228 16.60 -22.36 3.02
CA SER A 228 16.60 -23.41 4.04
C SER A 228 17.90 -24.19 3.96
N ARG A 229 18.54 -24.43 5.11
CA ARG A 229 19.86 -25.07 5.16
C ARG A 229 19.81 -26.46 4.53
N GLY A 230 20.73 -26.72 3.60
CA GLY A 230 20.79 -27.99 2.85
C GLY A 230 19.76 -28.09 1.71
N VAL A 231 18.78 -27.20 1.64
CA VAL A 231 17.70 -27.20 0.63
C VAL A 231 17.92 -26.08 -0.39
N SER A 232 17.87 -24.82 0.07
CA SER A 232 18.04 -23.63 -0.79
C SER A 232 18.95 -22.60 -0.12
N ASP A 233 20.02 -22.21 -0.80
CA ASP A 233 20.95 -21.14 -0.36
C ASP A 233 20.94 -19.92 -1.28
N ARG A 234 20.05 -19.89 -2.28
CA ARG A 234 19.92 -18.81 -3.25
C ARG A 234 18.45 -18.45 -3.46
N VAL A 235 18.17 -17.16 -3.59
CA VAL A 235 16.85 -16.65 -3.94
C VAL A 235 16.98 -15.84 -5.22
N ILE A 236 16.13 -16.12 -6.20
CA ILE A 236 16.11 -15.40 -7.47
C ILE A 236 14.75 -14.71 -7.57
N LEU A 237 14.74 -13.38 -7.50
CA LEU A 237 13.55 -12.58 -7.75
C LEU A 237 13.55 -12.14 -9.21
N THR A 238 12.52 -12.49 -9.97
CA THR A 238 12.43 -12.14 -11.39
C THR A 238 10.99 -11.88 -11.83
N THR A 239 10.79 -11.56 -13.10
CA THR A 239 9.48 -11.39 -13.73
C THR A 239 9.40 -12.17 -15.04
N ALA A 240 8.19 -12.57 -15.43
CA ALA A 240 7.93 -13.16 -16.73
C ALA A 240 8.11 -12.11 -17.84
N ARG A 241 9.31 -12.00 -18.41
CA ARG A 241 9.62 -11.04 -19.48
C ARG A 241 8.84 -11.41 -20.76
N GLN A 242 8.07 -10.45 -21.29
CA GLN A 242 7.48 -10.56 -22.64
C GLN A 242 8.45 -10.08 -23.74
N ALA A 243 9.39 -9.17 -23.44
CA ALA A 243 10.30 -8.57 -24.42
C ALA A 243 11.76 -9.01 -24.17
N GLY A 244 12.35 -9.73 -25.13
CA GLY A 244 13.80 -9.76 -25.38
C GLY A 244 14.67 -10.83 -24.70
N GLY A 245 14.16 -11.60 -23.74
CA GLY A 245 14.89 -12.72 -23.14
C GLY A 245 13.96 -13.55 -22.26
N GLY A 246 13.70 -14.80 -22.64
CA GLY A 246 12.84 -15.69 -21.87
C GLY A 246 13.51 -16.16 -20.58
N LEU A 247 12.73 -16.77 -19.70
CA LEU A 247 13.27 -17.46 -18.52
C LEU A 247 14.22 -18.60 -18.91
N ASN A 248 14.19 -19.04 -20.16
CA ASN A 248 15.13 -20.00 -20.75
C ASN A 248 16.61 -19.54 -20.74
N GLN A 249 16.88 -18.24 -20.51
CA GLN A 249 18.24 -17.73 -20.28
C GLN A 249 18.67 -17.75 -18.81
N LEU A 250 17.76 -18.07 -17.88
CA LEU A 250 18.15 -18.34 -16.51
C LEU A 250 18.98 -19.61 -16.51
N MET A 251 20.24 -19.50 -16.10
CA MET A 251 21.06 -20.66 -15.82
C MET A 251 20.30 -21.59 -14.87
N HIS A 252 20.40 -22.91 -15.09
CA HIS A 252 19.91 -23.87 -14.12
C HIS A 252 20.68 -23.69 -12.81
N PHE A 253 20.01 -23.20 -11.76
CA PHE A 253 20.62 -22.99 -10.46
C PHE A 253 20.16 -24.08 -9.50
N ASP A 254 21.06 -25.00 -9.18
CA ASP A 254 20.83 -25.98 -8.12
C ASP A 254 20.61 -25.26 -6.78
N ARG A 255 19.71 -25.81 -5.95
CA ARG A 255 19.46 -25.33 -4.58
C ARG A 255 19.09 -23.83 -4.53
N ALA A 256 18.30 -23.38 -5.51
CA ALA A 256 17.76 -22.03 -5.58
C ALA A 256 16.22 -22.02 -5.49
N THR A 257 15.69 -21.00 -4.85
CA THR A 257 14.26 -20.69 -4.84
C THR A 257 13.98 -19.57 -5.84
N LEU A 258 13.28 -19.90 -6.92
CA LEU A 258 12.92 -18.96 -7.97
C LEU A 258 11.55 -18.36 -7.67
N VAL A 259 11.49 -17.05 -7.50
CA VAL A 259 10.27 -16.29 -7.23
C VAL A 259 9.98 -15.36 -8.40
N ILE A 260 8.91 -15.65 -9.12
CA ILE A 260 8.51 -14.95 -10.35
C ILE A 260 7.29 -14.07 -10.07
N TYR A 261 7.51 -12.77 -10.19
CA TYR A 261 6.49 -11.73 -10.13
C TYR A 261 5.78 -11.59 -11.46
N MET A 262 4.50 -11.18 -11.41
CA MET A 262 3.67 -10.96 -12.60
C MET A 262 3.58 -12.22 -13.50
N GLY A 263 3.75 -13.40 -12.90
CA GLY A 263 3.84 -14.67 -13.63
C GLY A 263 2.52 -15.40 -13.80
N ILE A 264 1.49 -15.08 -13.00
CA ILE A 264 0.23 -15.85 -12.93
C ILE A 264 -0.43 -16.03 -14.30
N LEU A 265 -0.62 -14.95 -15.06
CA LEU A 265 -1.23 -15.01 -16.40
C LEU A 265 -0.32 -15.68 -17.45
N SER A 266 0.97 -15.84 -17.15
CA SER A 266 1.96 -16.44 -18.05
C SER A 266 2.44 -17.82 -17.57
N ILE A 267 1.76 -18.45 -16.62
CA ILE A 267 2.23 -19.66 -15.94
C ILE A 267 2.56 -20.80 -16.90
N LYS A 268 1.71 -21.06 -17.90
CA LYS A 268 1.97 -22.06 -18.95
C LYS A 268 3.28 -21.82 -19.67
N LYS A 269 3.52 -20.58 -20.11
CA LYS A 269 4.74 -20.19 -20.81
C LYS A 269 5.97 -20.32 -19.91
N ILE A 270 5.84 -19.93 -18.64
CA ILE A 270 6.89 -20.05 -17.63
C ILE A 270 7.29 -21.52 -17.45
N CYS A 271 6.32 -22.41 -17.25
CA CYS A 271 6.56 -23.84 -17.10
C CYS A 271 7.29 -24.42 -18.31
N SER A 272 6.83 -24.14 -19.53
CA SER A 272 7.50 -24.60 -20.76
C SER A 272 8.94 -24.11 -20.85
N GLN A 273 9.20 -22.83 -20.52
CA GLN A 273 10.56 -22.28 -20.57
C GLN A 273 11.51 -22.89 -19.55
N LEU A 274 11.02 -23.24 -18.35
CA LEU A 274 11.83 -23.91 -17.33
C LEU A 274 12.14 -25.36 -17.72
N LEU A 275 11.16 -26.08 -18.29
CA LEU A 275 11.38 -27.42 -18.85
C LEU A 275 12.42 -27.40 -19.97
N GLU A 276 12.31 -26.45 -20.91
CA GLU A 276 13.31 -26.25 -21.98
C GLU A 276 14.71 -25.91 -21.44
N ALA A 277 14.79 -25.20 -20.31
CA ALA A 277 16.03 -24.87 -19.62
C ALA A 277 16.63 -26.05 -18.82
N GLY A 278 15.95 -27.21 -18.80
CA GLY A 278 16.43 -28.43 -18.15
C GLY A 278 16.07 -28.56 -16.67
N TYR A 279 15.14 -27.77 -16.15
CA TYR A 279 14.60 -27.99 -14.80
C TYR A 279 13.79 -29.30 -14.76
N PRO A 280 13.85 -30.06 -13.65
CA PRO A 280 13.18 -31.35 -13.56
C PRO A 280 11.64 -31.18 -13.52
N GLU A 281 10.92 -32.09 -14.16
CA GLU A 281 9.45 -32.03 -14.28
C GLU A 281 8.73 -32.06 -12.93
N ASP A 282 9.31 -32.78 -11.95
CA ASP A 282 8.81 -32.93 -10.59
C ASP A 282 9.27 -31.81 -9.65
N LEU A 283 9.95 -30.77 -10.16
CA LEU A 283 10.39 -29.62 -9.37
C LEU A 283 9.21 -29.02 -8.61
N PRO A 284 9.28 -28.90 -7.26
CA PRO A 284 8.18 -28.35 -6.49
C PRO A 284 7.86 -26.92 -6.91
N ALA A 285 6.57 -26.63 -6.99
CA ALA A 285 6.02 -25.36 -7.42
C ALA A 285 4.89 -24.89 -6.50
N MET A 286 4.74 -23.57 -6.37
CA MET A 286 3.68 -22.95 -5.58
C MET A 286 3.20 -21.67 -6.26
N LEU A 287 1.89 -21.46 -6.28
CA LEU A 287 1.23 -20.20 -6.60
C LEU A 287 0.75 -19.58 -5.29
N ALA A 288 1.19 -18.37 -5.00
CA ALA A 288 0.83 -17.65 -3.78
C ALA A 288 0.14 -16.34 -4.14
N MET A 289 -1.17 -16.28 -3.86
CA MET A 289 -2.08 -15.22 -4.27
C MET A 289 -2.38 -14.30 -3.08
N ASN A 290 -2.53 -13.00 -3.35
CA ASN A 290 -3.03 -12.04 -2.35
C ASN A 290 -2.30 -12.09 -0.99
N LEU A 291 -0.97 -12.26 -1.02
CA LEU A 291 -0.14 -12.38 0.19
C LEU A 291 -0.33 -11.18 1.12
N GLY A 292 -0.57 -11.47 2.41
CA GLY A 292 -0.84 -10.46 3.43
C GLY A 292 -2.28 -9.94 3.45
N ARG A 293 -3.15 -10.37 2.53
CA ARG A 293 -4.58 -10.02 2.53
C ARG A 293 -5.42 -11.12 3.18
N SER A 294 -6.68 -10.81 3.48
CA SER A 294 -7.65 -11.78 3.99
C SER A 294 -8.04 -12.82 2.93
N ASP A 295 -7.97 -12.50 1.64
CA ASP A 295 -8.23 -13.42 0.53
C ASP A 295 -6.95 -14.12 0.03
N CYS A 296 -5.94 -14.25 0.89
CA CYS A 296 -4.69 -14.97 0.60
C CYS A 296 -4.98 -16.45 0.30
N GLN A 297 -4.45 -16.94 -0.83
CA GLN A 297 -4.60 -18.34 -1.25
C GLN A 297 -3.24 -18.90 -1.65
N GLU A 298 -3.01 -20.18 -1.39
CA GLU A 298 -1.85 -20.90 -1.91
C GLU A 298 -2.31 -22.16 -2.66
N LEU A 299 -1.58 -22.49 -3.73
CA LEU A 299 -1.75 -23.74 -4.45
C LEU A 299 -0.38 -24.33 -4.73
N ARG A 300 -0.19 -25.62 -4.45
CA ARG A 300 1.09 -26.33 -4.60
C ARG A 300 0.96 -27.46 -5.61
N GLY A 301 2.05 -27.73 -6.30
CA GLY A 301 2.13 -28.77 -7.31
C GLY A 301 3.58 -28.96 -7.73
N GLN A 302 3.77 -29.45 -8.95
CA GLN A 302 5.06 -29.62 -9.58
C GLN A 302 5.14 -28.79 -10.86
N LEU A 303 6.34 -28.60 -11.39
CA LEU A 303 6.55 -27.83 -12.62
C LEU A 303 5.64 -28.27 -13.78
N ASN A 304 5.44 -29.58 -13.94
CA ASN A 304 4.59 -30.16 -14.99
C ASN A 304 3.07 -30.04 -14.74
N THR A 305 2.61 -29.82 -13.50
CA THR A 305 1.18 -29.83 -13.11
C THR A 305 0.64 -28.47 -12.69
N ILE A 306 1.50 -27.55 -12.22
CA ILE A 306 1.08 -26.29 -11.58
C ILE A 306 0.28 -25.38 -12.51
N ALA A 307 0.53 -25.44 -13.82
CA ALA A 307 -0.19 -24.63 -14.80
C ALA A 307 -1.63 -25.09 -14.99
N GLU A 308 -1.90 -26.41 -14.95
CA GLU A 308 -3.25 -26.98 -15.04
C GLU A 308 -4.05 -26.63 -13.78
N LEU A 309 -3.43 -26.82 -12.61
CA LEU A 309 -4.03 -26.47 -11.33
C LEU A 309 -4.41 -24.98 -11.25
N ALA A 310 -3.62 -24.08 -11.84
CA ALA A 310 -3.92 -22.65 -11.90
C ALA A 310 -5.20 -22.36 -12.70
N GLU A 311 -5.42 -23.07 -13.80
CA GLU A 311 -6.58 -22.90 -14.68
C GLU A 311 -7.85 -23.48 -14.05
N GLU A 312 -7.75 -24.67 -13.46
CA GLU A 312 -8.85 -25.33 -12.75
C GLU A 312 -9.39 -24.46 -11.61
N ASN A 313 -8.51 -23.73 -10.91
CA ASN A 313 -8.87 -22.84 -9.82
C ASN A 313 -9.16 -21.40 -10.27
N ASN A 314 -9.13 -21.11 -11.58
CA ASN A 314 -9.39 -19.79 -12.17
C ASN A 314 -8.66 -18.63 -11.47
N LEU A 315 -7.39 -18.85 -11.11
CA LEU A 315 -6.60 -17.90 -10.33
C LEU A 315 -6.39 -16.58 -11.08
N ARG A 316 -6.55 -15.46 -10.39
CA ARG A 316 -6.36 -14.10 -10.92
C ARG A 316 -5.28 -13.35 -10.15
N PRO A 317 -4.45 -12.52 -10.81
CA PRO A 317 -3.48 -11.66 -10.13
C PRO A 317 -4.14 -10.76 -9.07
N PRO A 318 -3.38 -10.28 -8.06
CA PRO A 318 -1.93 -10.42 -7.89
C PRO A 318 -1.48 -11.72 -7.22
N GLY A 319 -0.32 -12.24 -7.64
CA GLY A 319 0.29 -13.41 -7.03
C GLY A 319 1.72 -13.67 -7.50
N LEU A 320 2.43 -14.53 -6.76
CA LEU A 320 3.77 -15.02 -7.06
C LEU A 320 3.72 -16.45 -7.57
N VAL A 321 4.60 -16.76 -8.52
CA VAL A 321 4.91 -18.13 -8.91
C VAL A 321 6.26 -18.48 -8.29
N VAL A 322 6.32 -19.56 -7.51
CA VAL A 322 7.52 -19.98 -6.80
C VAL A 322 7.91 -21.39 -7.24
N PHE A 323 9.17 -21.58 -7.61
CA PHE A 323 9.75 -22.89 -7.94
C PHE A 323 10.97 -23.19 -7.07
N GLY A 324 11.22 -24.47 -6.84
CA GLY A 324 12.33 -24.98 -6.04
C GLY A 324 11.85 -25.76 -4.83
N ASP A 325 12.73 -26.57 -4.23
CA ASP A 325 12.39 -27.50 -3.15
C ASP A 325 11.64 -26.85 -1.98
N THR A 326 11.97 -25.59 -1.66
CA THR A 326 11.28 -24.83 -0.61
C THR A 326 9.79 -24.63 -0.89
N ALA A 327 9.38 -24.56 -2.16
CA ALA A 327 7.99 -24.43 -2.57
C ALA A 327 7.15 -25.67 -2.23
N GLY A 328 7.78 -26.83 -1.99
CA GLY A 328 7.11 -28.04 -1.49
C GLY A 328 7.03 -28.12 0.04
N ILE A 329 7.76 -27.25 0.76
CA ILE A 329 7.86 -27.31 2.23
C ILE A 329 6.89 -26.30 2.84
N LYS A 330 6.12 -26.78 3.82
CA LYS A 330 5.26 -25.95 4.68
C LYS A 330 5.76 -26.05 6.11
N SER A 331 6.45 -25.01 6.57
CA SER A 331 7.02 -24.94 7.91
C SER A 331 6.53 -23.67 8.59
N PHE A 332 5.40 -23.78 9.28
CA PHE A 332 5.00 -22.74 10.23
C PHE A 332 5.70 -23.00 11.57
N PRO A 333 6.51 -22.07 12.07
CA PRO A 333 6.90 -22.13 13.46
C PRO A 333 5.69 -21.67 14.27
N THR A 334 5.29 -22.48 15.26
CA THR A 334 4.38 -22.17 16.38
C THR A 334 2.96 -22.74 16.32
N TYR A 335 2.61 -23.41 17.41
CA TYR A 335 1.32 -23.99 17.84
C TYR A 335 0.21 -22.97 18.06
N SER A 336 0.27 -21.76 17.49
CA SER A 336 -0.86 -20.85 17.69
C SER A 336 -2.01 -21.37 16.85
N PRO A 337 -3.12 -21.78 17.47
CA PRO A 337 -4.18 -22.43 16.73
C PRO A 337 -4.99 -21.43 15.90
N LEU A 338 -4.71 -20.14 16.02
CA LEU A 338 -5.30 -19.09 15.18
C LEU A 338 -4.39 -18.67 14.03
N LEU A 339 -3.21 -19.28 13.89
CA LEU A 339 -2.25 -18.90 12.85
C LEU A 339 -2.87 -19.02 11.45
N GLY A 340 -2.97 -17.88 10.76
CA GLY A 340 -3.53 -17.80 9.41
C GLY A 340 -5.06 -17.80 9.34
N ARG A 341 -5.78 -18.02 10.46
CA ARG A 341 -7.24 -18.00 10.50
C ARG A 341 -7.78 -16.61 10.25
N ARG A 342 -8.81 -16.52 9.43
CA ARG A 342 -9.50 -15.28 9.03
C ARG A 342 -10.70 -15.10 9.94
N VAL A 343 -10.66 -14.03 10.73
CA VAL A 343 -11.64 -13.80 11.79
C VAL A 343 -12.38 -12.51 11.49
N ILE A 344 -13.66 -12.56 11.16
CA ILE A 344 -14.46 -11.33 11.09
C ILE A 344 -14.80 -10.89 12.51
N VAL A 345 -14.72 -9.60 12.78
CA VAL A 345 -15.15 -8.97 14.02
C VAL A 345 -16.16 -7.87 13.68
N CYS A 346 -17.39 -7.99 14.19
CA CYS A 346 -18.51 -7.11 13.90
C CYS A 346 -18.92 -6.27 15.12
N GLY A 347 -19.30 -5.01 14.91
CA GLY A 347 -19.88 -4.14 15.96
C GLY A 347 -18.86 -3.51 16.92
N GLY A 348 -19.33 -2.98 18.05
CA GLY A 348 -18.48 -2.44 19.12
C GLY A 348 -17.90 -1.05 18.84
N SER A 349 -17.23 -0.48 19.86
CA SER A 349 -16.49 0.79 19.72
C SER A 349 -15.13 0.57 19.07
N GLU A 350 -14.58 1.60 18.44
CA GLU A 350 -13.24 1.55 17.84
C GLU A 350 -12.16 1.17 18.87
N SER A 351 -12.30 1.61 20.12
CA SER A 351 -11.41 1.21 21.22
C SER A 351 -11.49 -0.28 21.57
N ALA A 352 -12.69 -0.87 21.53
CA ALA A 352 -12.86 -2.30 21.78
C ALA A 352 -12.23 -3.12 20.64
N TRP A 353 -12.45 -2.69 19.40
CA TRP A 353 -11.80 -3.29 18.23
C TRP A 353 -10.28 -3.25 18.34
N GLN A 354 -9.68 -2.09 18.66
CA GLN A 354 -8.21 -1.97 18.75
C GLN A 354 -7.58 -2.91 19.79
N GLN A 355 -8.32 -3.23 20.86
CA GLN A 355 -7.85 -4.17 21.88
C GLN A 355 -7.92 -5.62 21.38
N GLU A 356 -9.06 -6.02 20.80
CA GLU A 356 -9.26 -7.38 20.30
C GLU A 356 -8.41 -7.68 19.05
N GLU A 357 -8.26 -6.70 18.15
CA GLU A 357 -7.40 -6.77 16.98
C GLU A 357 -5.97 -7.14 17.37
N LYS A 358 -5.39 -6.43 18.35
CA LYS A 358 -4.03 -6.70 18.83
C LYS A 358 -3.89 -8.12 19.36
N PHE A 359 -4.87 -8.58 20.15
CA PHE A 359 -4.83 -9.94 20.69
C PHE A 359 -4.95 -10.99 19.59
N LEU A 360 -5.91 -10.85 18.68
CA LEU A 360 -6.12 -11.75 17.54
C LEU A 360 -4.88 -11.84 16.65
N ARG A 361 -4.29 -10.69 16.31
CA ARG A 361 -3.03 -10.61 15.55
C ARG A 361 -1.87 -11.26 16.30
N TYR A 362 -1.73 -11.02 17.60
CA TYR A 362 -0.69 -11.65 18.42
C TYR A 362 -0.85 -13.17 18.50
N ALA A 363 -2.09 -13.65 18.46
CA ALA A 363 -2.40 -15.07 18.34
C ALA A 363 -2.28 -15.59 16.89
N GLY A 364 -1.86 -14.77 15.92
CA GLY A 364 -1.63 -15.17 14.53
C GLY A 364 -2.87 -15.19 13.64
N ALA A 365 -4.03 -14.73 14.12
CA ALA A 365 -5.22 -14.54 13.29
C ALA A 365 -5.06 -13.34 12.35
N LYS A 366 -5.89 -13.31 11.30
CA LYS A 366 -6.07 -12.21 10.36
C LYS A 366 -7.46 -11.60 10.57
N PRO A 367 -7.62 -10.64 11.50
CA PRO A 367 -8.93 -10.14 11.84
C PRO A 367 -9.41 -9.08 10.83
N VAL A 368 -10.72 -9.07 10.51
CA VAL A 368 -11.38 -8.09 9.63
C VAL A 368 -12.48 -7.40 10.41
N TYR A 369 -12.43 -6.07 10.51
CA TYR A 369 -13.40 -5.31 11.30
C TYR A 369 -14.54 -4.73 10.49
N ILE A 370 -15.77 -4.97 10.96
CA ILE A 370 -17.02 -4.43 10.40
C ILE A 370 -17.76 -3.65 11.51
N PRO A 371 -17.56 -2.33 11.63
CA PRO A 371 -18.09 -1.55 12.76
C PRO A 371 -19.62 -1.47 12.76
N ASN A 372 -20.26 -1.38 11.59
CA ASN A 372 -21.71 -1.26 11.46
C ASN A 372 -22.23 -2.26 10.43
N LEU A 373 -22.67 -3.41 10.91
CA LEU A 373 -23.18 -4.48 10.05
C LEU A 373 -24.49 -4.08 9.35
N ASP A 374 -25.32 -3.24 10.00
CA ASP A 374 -26.59 -2.72 9.45
C ASP A 374 -26.43 -1.85 8.19
N LEU A 375 -25.23 -1.29 7.95
CA LEU A 375 -24.92 -0.45 6.79
C LEU A 375 -24.32 -1.24 5.63
N TYR A 376 -23.97 -2.50 5.85
CA TYR A 376 -23.44 -3.40 4.81
C TYR A 376 -24.59 -4.11 4.10
N GLN A 377 -25.12 -3.47 3.06
CA GLN A 377 -26.09 -4.08 2.13
C GLN A 377 -25.42 -4.94 1.03
N ASP A 378 -24.10 -5.16 1.11
CA ASP A 378 -23.34 -5.68 -0.02
C ASP A 378 -23.42 -7.21 -0.11
N SER A 379 -23.79 -7.70 -1.30
CA SER A 379 -23.80 -9.12 -1.68
C SER A 379 -22.41 -9.77 -1.74
N ASP A 380 -21.36 -9.04 -1.38
CA ASP A 380 -19.95 -9.43 -1.51
C ASP A 380 -19.34 -10.01 -0.23
N LEU A 381 -20.04 -9.98 0.91
CA LEU A 381 -19.61 -10.68 2.13
C LEU A 381 -19.81 -12.20 1.99
N ARG A 382 -18.76 -12.89 1.53
CA ARG A 382 -18.73 -14.35 1.40
C ARG A 382 -18.28 -15.01 2.70
N PHE A 383 -19.20 -15.25 3.62
CA PHE A 383 -18.93 -15.92 4.90
C PHE A 383 -18.22 -17.30 4.82
N PRO A 384 -18.39 -18.14 3.79
CA PRO A 384 -17.62 -19.37 3.64
C PRO A 384 -16.11 -19.15 3.49
N GLU A 385 -15.69 -17.90 3.22
CA GLU A 385 -14.30 -17.50 3.17
C GLU A 385 -13.77 -17.02 4.53
N TYR A 386 -14.41 -17.32 5.66
CA TYR A 386 -13.90 -16.93 6.98
C TYR A 386 -13.97 -18.11 7.94
N ASP A 387 -12.93 -18.25 8.77
CA ASP A 387 -12.80 -19.37 9.71
C ASP A 387 -13.65 -19.14 10.97
N ASP A 388 -13.84 -17.88 11.37
CA ASP A 388 -14.60 -17.46 12.54
C ASP A 388 -15.30 -16.10 12.32
N VAL A 389 -16.45 -15.90 12.97
CA VAL A 389 -17.14 -14.60 13.06
C VAL A 389 -17.40 -14.26 14.53
N ILE A 390 -16.89 -13.11 14.95
CA ILE A 390 -16.97 -12.58 16.32
C ILE A 390 -17.82 -11.31 16.32
N PHE A 391 -18.68 -11.13 17.31
CA PHE A 391 -19.52 -9.96 17.51
C PHE A 391 -19.12 -9.27 18.81
N LEU A 392 -18.89 -7.96 18.74
CA LEU A 392 -18.53 -7.12 19.89
C LEU A 392 -19.74 -6.45 20.54
N ASP A 393 -20.94 -6.57 19.96
CA ASP A 393 -22.19 -6.14 20.58
C ASP A 393 -23.41 -6.92 20.03
N ALA A 394 -24.52 -6.91 20.78
CA ALA A 394 -25.75 -7.60 20.40
C ALA A 394 -26.43 -7.05 19.15
N ARG A 395 -26.26 -5.78 18.79
CA ARG A 395 -26.91 -5.20 17.60
C ARG A 395 -26.34 -5.80 16.34
N ALA A 396 -25.02 -5.99 16.30
CA ALA A 396 -24.35 -6.68 15.20
C ALA A 396 -24.82 -8.14 15.07
N VAL A 397 -25.15 -8.81 16.18
CA VAL A 397 -25.77 -10.15 16.15
C VAL A 397 -27.15 -10.10 15.50
N TYR A 398 -27.98 -9.12 15.85
CA TYR A 398 -29.31 -8.96 15.25
C TYR A 398 -29.29 -8.67 13.75
N ALA A 399 -28.44 -7.73 13.36
CA ALA A 399 -28.20 -7.37 11.96
C ALA A 399 -27.80 -8.60 11.14
N PHE A 400 -26.84 -9.37 11.67
CA PHE A 400 -26.35 -10.59 11.03
C PHE A 400 -27.43 -11.66 10.91
N GLN A 401 -28.20 -11.91 11.98
CA GLN A 401 -29.30 -12.88 11.98
C GLN A 401 -30.36 -12.57 10.92
N GLY A 402 -30.59 -11.28 10.65
CA GLY A 402 -31.44 -10.82 9.55
C GLY A 402 -30.89 -11.22 8.18
N MET A 403 -29.62 -10.91 7.90
CA MET A 403 -28.95 -11.23 6.62
C MET A 403 -28.75 -12.75 6.41
N TYR A 404 -28.46 -13.50 7.47
CA TYR A 404 -28.07 -14.91 7.41
C TYR A 404 -29.24 -15.87 7.19
N LYS A 405 -30.45 -15.53 7.68
CA LYS A 405 -31.68 -16.31 7.40
C LYS A 405 -31.97 -16.46 5.90
N GLU A 406 -31.33 -15.65 5.06
CA GLU A 406 -31.43 -15.73 3.59
C GLU A 406 -30.34 -16.63 2.95
N LEU A 407 -29.27 -17.04 3.65
CA LEU A 407 -27.99 -17.44 3.01
C LEU A 407 -27.32 -18.79 3.37
N HIS A 408 -27.86 -19.66 4.26
CA HIS A 408 -27.46 -21.08 4.58
C HIS A 408 -26.96 -21.37 6.01
N ASP A 409 -26.75 -22.67 6.36
CA ASP A 409 -26.50 -23.29 7.67
C ASP A 409 -25.00 -23.47 8.05
N GLU A 410 -24.77 -23.46 9.38
CA GLU A 410 -23.53 -23.74 10.14
C GLU A 410 -22.36 -22.72 10.09
N VAL A 411 -22.46 -21.67 10.91
CA VAL A 411 -21.34 -20.82 11.36
C VAL A 411 -21.38 -20.69 12.89
N THR A 412 -20.21 -20.78 13.56
CA THR A 412 -20.10 -20.62 15.01
C THR A 412 -20.00 -19.13 15.38
N TYR A 413 -20.91 -18.65 16.25
CA TYR A 413 -21.03 -17.24 16.65
C TYR A 413 -20.57 -16.97 18.08
N LEU A 414 -19.96 -15.81 18.34
CA LEU A 414 -19.59 -15.37 19.69
C LEU A 414 -19.87 -13.89 19.89
N CYS A 415 -20.72 -13.58 20.86
CA CYS A 415 -20.98 -12.22 21.32
C CYS A 415 -20.15 -11.95 22.58
N LEU A 416 -19.41 -10.84 22.60
CA LEU A 416 -18.81 -10.31 23.81
C LEU A 416 -19.59 -9.05 24.21
N ASN A 417 -20.43 -9.24 25.23
CA ASN A 417 -21.20 -8.27 26.02
C ASN A 417 -22.56 -7.74 25.50
N GLU A 418 -23.49 -7.89 26.45
CA GLU A 418 -24.86 -7.39 26.59
C GLU A 418 -25.94 -8.03 25.71
N GLU A 419 -27.09 -8.27 26.35
CA GLU A 419 -28.22 -9.08 25.92
C GLU A 419 -28.81 -8.61 24.58
N VAL A 420 -29.23 -9.53 23.70
CA VAL A 420 -30.58 -10.11 23.64
C VAL A 420 -30.47 -11.42 22.80
N SER A 421 -31.46 -12.30 22.99
CA SER A 421 -31.63 -13.67 22.47
C SER A 421 -31.66 -13.87 20.95
N VAL A 422 -30.97 -14.91 20.43
CA VAL A 422 -31.54 -16.11 19.74
C VAL A 422 -30.50 -17.27 19.80
N SER A 423 -30.98 -18.47 20.19
CA SER A 423 -30.32 -19.79 20.39
C SER A 423 -28.81 -19.95 20.13
N PHE A 424 -28.09 -20.23 21.23
CA PHE A 424 -26.65 -20.42 21.35
C PHE A 424 -26.33 -21.79 21.96
N GLU A 425 -25.29 -22.49 21.47
CA GLU A 425 -24.82 -23.74 22.09
C GLU A 425 -23.88 -23.46 23.28
N CYS A 426 -24.17 -24.15 24.39
CA CYS A 426 -23.69 -23.86 25.74
C CYS A 426 -22.57 -24.82 26.16
N LEU A 427 -21.51 -24.30 26.79
CA LEU A 427 -20.38 -25.08 27.30
C LEU A 427 -20.43 -25.43 28.79
N TYR A 428 -21.53 -25.18 29.49
CA TYR A 428 -21.81 -25.82 30.77
C TYR A 428 -23.31 -26.21 30.86
N GLY A 429 -23.58 -27.49 31.11
CA GLY A 429 -24.93 -28.04 31.32
C GLY A 429 -25.51 -27.64 32.70
N GLN A 430 -26.81 -27.71 32.96
CA GLN A 430 -27.92 -28.35 32.26
C GLN A 430 -29.21 -27.55 32.40
N GLN A 431 -30.07 -27.73 31.38
CA GLN A 431 -31.51 -27.52 31.31
C GLN A 431 -32.05 -26.08 31.43
N ALA A 432 -32.53 -25.63 30.28
CA ALA A 432 -33.44 -24.51 30.14
C ALA A 432 -34.65 -24.66 31.07
N GLN A 433 -34.87 -23.65 31.91
CA GLN A 433 -36.19 -23.10 32.17
C GLN A 433 -36.01 -21.68 32.69
N VAL A 434 -36.84 -20.77 32.15
CA VAL A 434 -36.90 -19.35 32.50
C VAL A 434 -36.85 -19.18 34.02
N THR A 435 -35.67 -18.81 34.53
CA THR A 435 -35.42 -18.36 35.90
C THR A 435 -34.00 -17.82 35.98
N GLU A 436 -33.83 -16.73 36.72
CA GLU A 436 -32.55 -16.21 37.17
C GLU A 436 -31.58 -17.35 37.54
N ASN A 437 -30.44 -17.46 36.87
CA ASN A 437 -29.18 -17.81 37.52
C ASN A 437 -27.98 -17.71 36.57
N SER A 438 -27.08 -16.82 36.98
CA SER A 438 -25.69 -16.68 36.58
C SER A 438 -24.91 -18.00 36.66
N SER A 439 -24.18 -18.35 35.61
CA SER A 439 -22.92 -19.12 35.77
C SER A 439 -21.91 -18.97 34.62
N LEU A 440 -22.18 -18.17 33.57
CA LEU A 440 -21.22 -17.86 32.51
C LEU A 440 -20.99 -16.35 32.39
N VAL A 441 -20.70 -15.71 33.52
CA VAL A 441 -20.36 -14.28 33.57
C VAL A 441 -18.85 -14.14 33.39
N GLY A 442 -18.42 -13.53 32.27
CA GLY A 442 -17.09 -12.92 32.16
C GLY A 442 -15.99 -13.70 31.42
N GLU A 443 -16.29 -14.57 30.45
CA GLU A 443 -15.26 -15.19 29.60
C GLU A 443 -14.73 -14.16 28.57
N SER A 444 -13.49 -13.71 28.71
CA SER A 444 -12.78 -12.87 27.72
C SER A 444 -12.54 -13.61 26.40
N LEU A 445 -12.37 -12.89 25.28
CA LEU A 445 -12.02 -13.48 23.97
C LEU A 445 -10.85 -14.48 24.10
N ARG A 446 -9.87 -14.14 24.94
CA ARG A 446 -8.71 -14.95 25.23
C ARG A 446 -9.04 -16.28 25.90
N GLN A 447 -9.98 -16.31 26.85
CA GLN A 447 -10.41 -17.53 27.52
C GLN A 447 -11.20 -18.43 26.57
N TYR A 448 -12.08 -17.85 25.75
CA TYR A 448 -12.80 -18.58 24.71
C TYR A 448 -11.86 -19.23 23.70
N LEU A 449 -10.94 -18.44 23.10
CA LEU A 449 -10.02 -18.96 22.08
C LEU A 449 -9.07 -20.01 22.68
N SER A 450 -8.66 -19.82 23.93
CA SER A 450 -7.88 -20.83 24.66
C SER A 450 -8.65 -22.16 24.74
N ARG A 451 -9.91 -22.13 25.14
CA ARG A 451 -10.75 -23.33 25.25
C ARG A 451 -11.08 -23.96 23.89
N LYS A 452 -11.48 -23.17 22.89
CA LYS A 452 -11.83 -23.68 21.55
C LYS A 452 -10.64 -24.32 20.86
N TYR A 453 -9.46 -23.75 21.04
CA TYR A 453 -8.35 -24.00 20.15
C TYR A 453 -7.07 -24.54 20.82
N LEU A 454 -6.87 -24.34 22.14
CA LEU A 454 -5.78 -24.99 22.88
C LEU A 454 -6.17 -26.39 23.37
N ASP A 455 -7.45 -26.67 23.68
CA ASP A 455 -7.86 -28.03 24.08
C ASP A 455 -7.71 -29.03 22.92
N ALA A 456 -7.86 -28.57 21.67
CA ALA A 456 -7.60 -29.35 20.45
C ALA A 456 -6.10 -29.63 20.18
N LEU A 457 -5.19 -28.96 20.90
CA LEU A 457 -3.74 -29.19 20.86
C LEU A 457 -3.26 -30.12 21.99
N SER A 458 -4.17 -30.68 22.79
CA SER A 458 -3.85 -31.73 23.76
C SER A 458 -3.29 -32.94 23.01
N PRO A 459 -2.09 -33.45 23.36
CA PRO A 459 -1.51 -34.59 22.65
C PRO A 459 -2.40 -35.83 22.84
N GLN A 460 -2.86 -36.41 21.73
CA GLN A 460 -3.19 -37.84 21.66
C GLN A 460 -1.93 -38.63 21.34
#